data_AF-A0A3D3DHF6-F1
#
_entry.id   AF-A0A3D3DHF6-F1
#
_cell.length_a   1.000
_cell.length_b   1.000
_cell.length_c   1.000
_cell.angle_alpha   90.00
_cell.angle_beta   90.00
_cell.angle_gamma   90.00
#
_symmetry.space_group_name_H-M   'P 1'
#
loop_
_entity.id
_entity.type
_entity.pdbx_description
1 polymer ?
#
loop_
_entity_poly.entity_id
_entity_poly.type
_entity_poly.pdbx_seq_one_letter_code
_entity_poly.pdbx_strand_id
1 'polypeptide(L)'
;MDGAKHRRRKAAAKRHLRLALQSFLPRFAIIGTAKDHDNQRAQEACAGIRADEIVIFDKAYVGFVHLRQLPRRGVFWVTRAKDNLDCRGEAAAA
;
A
#
# COMPACT_ATOMS: atom_id res chain seq x y z
N MET A 1 25.42 18.23 15.70
CA MET A 1 24.24 18.15 14.83
C MET A 1 23.16 17.38 15.59
N ASP A 2 22.26 18.09 16.25
CA ASP A 2 21.21 17.48 17.06
C ASP A 2 20.04 17.06 16.18
N GLY A 3 19.96 15.77 15.86
CA GLY A 3 18.78 15.19 15.23
C GLY A 3 17.54 15.29 16.13
N ALA A 4 16.36 15.14 15.52
CA ALA A 4 15.09 15.22 16.25
C ALA A 4 14.98 14.15 17.36
N LYS A 5 14.84 14.59 18.61
CA LYS A 5 14.59 13.69 19.76
C LYS A 5 13.31 12.88 19.53
N HIS A 6 13.44 11.55 19.50
CA HIS A 6 12.32 10.63 19.37
C HIS A 6 11.29 10.87 20.50
N ARG A 7 10.10 11.37 20.14
CA ARG A 7 9.04 11.69 21.10
C ARG A 7 8.29 10.40 21.45
N ARG A 8 8.53 9.87 22.66
CA ARG A 8 8.02 8.59 23.19
C ARG A 8 6.48 8.42 23.20
N ARG A 9 5.68 9.45 22.88
CA ARG A 9 4.20 9.46 22.93
C ARG A 9 3.54 10.23 21.77
N LYS A 10 3.93 9.97 20.52
CA LYS A 10 3.09 10.39 19.38
C LYS A 10 1.92 9.40 19.25
N ALA A 11 0.83 9.66 19.97
CA ALA A 11 -0.43 8.98 19.76
C ALA A 11 -1.14 9.62 18.56
N ALA A 12 -0.78 9.18 17.35
CA ALA A 12 -1.44 9.61 16.13
C ALA A 12 -2.32 8.48 15.59
N ALA A 13 -3.55 8.82 15.21
CA ALA A 13 -4.38 7.95 14.39
C ALA A 13 -3.92 8.05 12.94
N LYS A 14 -3.83 6.91 12.27
CA LYS A 14 -3.48 6.82 10.85
C LYS A 14 -4.66 6.21 10.10
N ARG A 15 -4.97 6.76 8.93
CA ARG A 15 -6.04 6.27 8.06
C ARG A 15 -5.43 5.77 6.75
N HIS A 16 -5.68 4.52 6.41
CA HIS A 16 -5.38 3.97 5.09
C HIS A 16 -6.69 3.93 4.30
N LEU A 17 -6.73 4.61 3.16
CA LEU A 17 -7.95 4.78 2.38
C LEU A 17 -7.78 4.12 1.01
N ARG A 18 -8.81 3.40 0.58
CA ARG A 18 -9.00 3.02 -0.82
C ARG A 18 -10.04 3.96 -1.42
N LEU A 19 -9.65 4.72 -2.44
CA LEU A 19 -10.53 5.69 -3.10
C LEU A 19 -11.04 5.11 -4.43
N ALA A 20 -12.25 5.50 -4.83
CA ALA A 20 -12.69 5.30 -6.21
C ALA A 20 -11.98 6.31 -7.11
N LEU A 21 -11.39 5.87 -8.22
CA LEU A 21 -10.59 6.75 -9.08
C LEU A 21 -11.44 7.86 -9.74
N GLN A 22 -12.69 7.57 -10.07
CA GLN A 22 -13.59 8.48 -10.78
C GLN A 22 -14.08 9.63 -9.89
N SER A 23 -14.27 9.37 -8.59
CA SER A 23 -14.90 10.34 -7.68
C SER A 23 -13.99 10.77 -6.53
N PHE A 24 -12.85 10.11 -6.35
CA PHE A 24 -11.96 10.24 -5.19
C PHE A 24 -12.64 10.02 -3.83
N LEU A 25 -13.85 9.45 -3.81
CA LEU A 25 -14.56 9.14 -2.58
C LEU A 25 -13.99 7.86 -1.95
N PRO A 26 -13.82 7.80 -0.62
CA PRO A 26 -13.41 6.58 0.06
C PRO A 26 -14.41 5.44 -0.15
N ARG A 27 -13.90 4.31 -0.64
CA ARG A 27 -14.63 3.04 -0.78
C ARG A 27 -14.30 2.06 0.34
N PHE A 28 -13.22 2.29 1.07
CA PHE A 28 -12.82 1.54 2.24
C PHE A 28 -11.82 2.35 3.06
N ALA A 29 -11.84 2.19 4.38
CA ALA A 29 -10.95 2.87 5.30
C ALA A 29 -10.52 1.93 6.42
N ILE A 30 -9.21 1.86 6.67
CA ILE A 30 -8.64 1.23 7.87
C ILE A 30 -8.18 2.36 8.78
N ILE A 31 -8.66 2.35 10.01
CA ILE A 31 -8.27 3.31 11.05
C ILE A 31 -7.43 2.55 12.07
N GLY A 32 -6.20 2.98 12.25
CA GLY A 32 -5.26 2.35 13.17
C GLY A 32 -4.39 3.37 13.90
N THR A 33 -3.46 2.85 14.69
CA THR A 33 -2.40 3.69 15.28
C THR A 33 -1.32 3.94 14.23
N ALA A 34 -0.55 5.02 14.39
CA ALA A 34 0.57 5.34 13.51
C ALA A 34 1.80 4.42 13.67
N LYS A 35 1.67 3.28 14.38
CA LYS A 35 2.74 2.31 14.58
C LYS A 35 2.99 1.44 13.35
N ASP A 36 1.94 1.15 12.58
CA ASP A 36 2.04 0.19 11.48
C ASP A 36 2.55 0.84 10.19
N HIS A 37 3.38 0.09 9.48
CA HIS A 37 3.85 0.47 8.14
C HIS A 37 2.72 0.35 7.11
N ASP A 38 2.68 1.25 6.14
CA ASP A 38 1.63 1.30 5.10
C ASP A 38 1.51 -0.02 4.32
N ASN A 39 2.64 -0.64 4.01
CA ASN A 39 2.69 -1.92 3.29
C ASN A 39 1.98 -3.08 4.04
N GLN A 40 1.95 -3.07 5.38
CA GLN A 40 1.25 -4.09 6.16
C GLN A 40 -0.28 -3.97 6.00
N ARG A 41 -0.76 -2.75 5.77
CA ARG A 41 -2.19 -2.46 5.60
C ARG A 41 -2.66 -2.55 4.14
N ALA A 42 -1.75 -2.67 3.18
CA ALA A 42 -2.06 -2.77 1.75
C ALA A 42 -2.98 -3.96 1.44
N GLN A 43 -2.69 -5.14 2.01
CA GLN A 43 -3.49 -6.34 1.78
C GLN A 43 -4.92 -6.19 2.27
N GLU A 44 -5.10 -5.67 3.48
CA GLU A 44 -6.42 -5.41 4.06
C GLU A 44 -7.18 -4.36 3.24
N ALA A 45 -6.51 -3.28 2.83
CA ALA A 45 -7.11 -2.23 2.02
C ALA A 45 -7.59 -2.72 0.63
N CYS A 46 -6.96 -3.79 0.12
CA CYS A 46 -7.26 -4.38 -1.18
C CYS A 46 -8.10 -5.67 -1.10
N ALA A 47 -8.60 -6.04 0.08
CA ALA A 47 -9.39 -7.25 0.25
C ALA A 47 -10.63 -7.25 -0.67
N GLY A 48 -11.32 -6.11 -0.77
CA GLY A 48 -12.53 -5.96 -1.59
C GLY A 48 -12.30 -5.55 -3.05
N ILE A 49 -11.08 -5.68 -3.60
CA ILE A 49 -10.80 -5.44 -5.03
C ILE A 49 -11.16 -6.69 -5.83
N ARG A 50 -11.81 -6.50 -6.98
CA ARG A 50 -12.25 -7.59 -7.85
C ARG A 50 -11.21 -7.89 -8.94
N ALA A 51 -11.30 -9.08 -9.52
CA ALA A 51 -10.54 -9.40 -10.73
C ALA A 51 -10.86 -8.36 -11.82
N ASP A 52 -9.88 -8.12 -12.69
CA ASP A 52 -9.90 -7.14 -13.78
C ASP A 52 -9.95 -5.66 -13.34
N GLU A 53 -9.87 -5.36 -12.04
CA GLU A 53 -9.68 -4.00 -11.53
C GLU A 53 -8.20 -3.63 -11.46
N ILE A 54 -7.93 -2.31 -11.57
CA ILE A 54 -6.59 -1.73 -11.42
C ILE A 54 -6.51 -0.96 -10.11
N VAL A 55 -5.47 -1.20 -9.31
CA VAL A 55 -5.19 -0.44 -8.09
C VAL A 55 -3.92 0.39 -8.25
N ILE A 56 -4.00 1.68 -7.92
CA ILE A 56 -2.87 2.61 -7.93
C ILE A 56 -2.41 2.85 -6.49
N PHE A 57 -1.12 2.63 -6.22
CA PHE A 57 -0.54 2.76 -4.89
C PHE A 57 0.53 3.85 -4.83
N ASP A 58 0.58 4.54 -3.68
CA ASP A 58 1.76 5.29 -3.29
C ASP A 58 2.95 4.35 -2.99
N LYS A 59 4.18 4.85 -3.16
CA LYS A 59 5.43 4.08 -2.95
C LYS A 59 5.58 3.54 -1.53
N ALA A 60 4.92 4.13 -0.52
CA ALA A 60 4.92 3.60 0.85
C ALA A 60 4.22 2.23 0.99
N TYR A 61 3.27 1.92 0.10
CA TYR A 61 2.55 0.64 0.10
C TYR A 61 3.31 -0.49 -0.62
N VAL A 62 4.50 -0.22 -1.18
CA VAL A 62 5.32 -1.24 -1.84
C VAL A 62 5.71 -2.33 -0.83
N GLY A 63 5.17 -3.53 -1.05
CA GLY A 63 5.52 -4.75 -0.36
C GLY A 63 5.37 -5.94 -1.31
N PHE A 64 6.48 -6.58 -1.70
CA PHE A 64 6.51 -7.58 -2.76
C PHE A 64 5.59 -8.78 -2.53
N VAL A 65 5.42 -9.20 -1.27
CA VAL A 65 4.47 -10.28 -0.92
C VAL A 65 3.06 -9.91 -1.36
N HIS A 66 2.58 -8.71 -1.01
CA HIS A 66 1.26 -8.25 -1.40
C HIS A 66 1.14 -8.06 -2.91
N LEU A 67 2.13 -7.38 -3.52
CA LEU A 67 2.13 -7.11 -4.96
C LEU A 67 2.11 -8.40 -5.80
N ARG A 68 2.76 -9.47 -5.34
CA ARG A 68 2.72 -10.78 -6.02
C ARG A 68 1.37 -11.50 -5.91
N GLN A 69 0.59 -11.22 -4.86
CA GLN A 69 -0.73 -11.83 -4.67
C GLN A 69 -1.83 -11.17 -5.50
N LEU A 70 -1.67 -9.90 -5.89
CA LEU A 70 -2.67 -9.17 -6.66
C LEU A 70 -2.91 -9.80 -8.06
N PRO A 71 -1.88 -10.07 -8.90
CA PRO A 71 -2.10 -10.72 -10.20
C PRO A 71 -2.71 -12.13 -10.09
N ARG A 72 -2.39 -12.88 -9.01
CA ARG A 72 -3.02 -14.19 -8.74
C ARG A 72 -4.52 -14.10 -8.47
N ARG A 73 -5.00 -12.93 -8.06
CA ARG A 73 -6.42 -12.61 -7.90
C ARG A 73 -7.03 -11.98 -9.17
N GLY A 74 -6.28 -11.90 -10.26
CA GLY A 74 -6.68 -11.19 -11.48
C GLY A 74 -6.64 -9.67 -11.33
N VAL A 75 -5.96 -9.13 -10.32
CA VAL A 75 -5.90 -7.69 -10.05
C VAL A 75 -4.62 -7.09 -10.62
N PHE A 76 -4.77 -6.03 -11.41
CA PHE A 76 -3.65 -5.24 -11.92
C PHE A 76 -3.27 -4.15 -10.93
N TRP A 77 -1.99 -3.77 -10.90
CA TRP A 77 -1.52 -2.73 -9.99
C TRP A 77 -0.45 -1.85 -10.62
N VAL A 78 -0.43 -0.59 -10.18
CA VAL A 78 0.56 0.42 -10.58
C VAL A 78 1.07 1.11 -9.33
N THR A 79 2.38 1.30 -9.24
CA THR A 79 2.98 2.09 -8.15
C THR A 79 4.24 2.79 -8.64
N ARG A 80 4.63 3.84 -7.92
CA ARG A 80 5.93 4.48 -8.11
C ARG A 80 7.01 3.65 -7.42
N ALA A 81 8.16 3.49 -8.05
CA ALA A 81 9.33 2.90 -7.41
C ALA A 81 9.83 3.79 -6.26
N LYS A 82 10.44 3.19 -5.25
CA LYS A 82 11.26 3.92 -4.27
C LYS A 82 12.60 4.27 -4.92
N ASP A 83 13.18 5.39 -4.54
CA ASP A 83 14.42 5.87 -5.14
C ASP A 83 15.61 4.93 -4.86
N ASN A 84 15.55 4.21 -3.73
CA ASN A 84 16.51 3.18 -3.31
C ASN A 84 16.00 1.75 -3.55
N LEU A 85 15.04 1.57 -4.47
CA LEU A 85 14.50 0.25 -4.76
C LEU A 85 15.52 -0.57 -5.57
N ASP A 86 16.22 -1.47 -4.89
CA ASP A 86 17.03 -2.50 -5.53
C ASP A 86 16.25 -3.82 -5.54
N CYS A 87 15.71 -4.17 -6.70
CA CYS A 87 14.97 -5.42 -6.87
C CYS A 87 15.13 -5.96 -8.29
N ARG A 88 15.12 -7.28 -8.41
CA ARG A 88 15.04 -7.99 -9.70
C ARG A 88 13.65 -8.60 -9.81
N GLY A 89 12.99 -8.37 -10.94
CA GLY A 89 11.74 -9.02 -11.29
C GLY A 89 12.02 -10.31 -12.04
N GLU A 90 11.25 -11.36 -11.76
CA GLU A 90 11.11 -12.52 -12.64
C GLU A 90 9.78 -12.42 -13.36
N ALA A 91 9.78 -12.70 -14.66
CA ALA A 91 8.55 -12.79 -15.42
C ALA A 91 7.72 -13.96 -14.87
N ALA A 92 6.44 -13.72 -14.59
CA ALA A 92 5.51 -14.81 -14.31
C ALA A 92 5.36 -15.63 -15.61
N ALA A 93 5.56 -16.95 -15.53
CA ALA A 93 5.26 -17.85 -16.64
C ALA A 93 3.77 -17.69 -17.01
N ALA A 94 3.52 -17.49 -18.30
CA ALA A 94 2.18 -17.30 -18.88
C ALA A 94 1.32 -18.56 -18.75
#